data_AF-A0A6I9XL54-F1
#
_entry.id   AF-A0A6I9XL54-F1
#
_cell.length_a   1.000
_cell.length_b   1.000
_cell.length_c   1.000
_cell.angle_alpha   90.00
_cell.angle_beta   90.00
_cell.angle_gamma   90.00
#
_symmetry.space_group_name_H-M   'P 1'
#
loop_
_entity.id
_entity.type
_entity.pdbx_description
1 polymer ?
#
loop_
_entity_poly.entity_id
_entity_poly.type
_entity_poly.pdbx_seq_one_letter_code
_entity_poly.pdbx_strand_id
1 'polypeptide(L)'
;MKSASVGATKHSVLPPIIPETEKEFLESIQNYIISEIENVGCTEQGPAEDYYIIYRNVFEMIIEHVNAYKSILTTIKQEYDAFIEVIKKGQHDAFYLHGKFKTLACESSTLTYYKKRITQLEEKVKRIEKNSVRTENLIEKIKSLRLTLLLKEDLSPVKKVNPAKKIPGLNMKDSLDIDVLSNHLTHLQKRFKELKEDMLTKYIPIENTANVEGDMNQALKKRNVAEKNNENLKFCYYRLTLFANVVVVWENSDKSIETLHHLIHQMIESEELAKGSIASSVSSVFERDPAKSKEAEDLIEYIERFNELFSRCQYEAAATYAANCPRGILRNEETLEKFRAIGHVKGKILPLLLYCDALITTTIAIKKALPANLTTEAIKCALAEKRLDLVMHWITLFKLEFSEAAGDAIFRYADVDTHNRSQCLALAQIAYSECGAHKKAVLCLCKQGQIYGALDYLHHFRELSTGDYIFLLKHCPRIDFIRFLTQEWDGQPPIMSLAETILSLIGTEHQIHGMRLLEDITKKGKDTLEQIIVKDATNVEGWKEIAETCLNAKKENLYKLIISILVSLEGVFEIQADDAEDAKLMEHVFL
;
A
#
# COMPACT_ATOMS: atom_id res chain seq x y z
N MET A 1 63.58 -30.40 11.81
CA MET A 1 65.03 -30.72 11.81
C MET A 1 65.78 -29.43 12.10
N LYS A 2 66.75 -29.46 13.02
CA LYS A 2 67.58 -28.31 13.42
C LYS A 2 68.35 -27.77 12.21
N SER A 3 68.17 -26.50 11.87
CA SER A 3 69.02 -25.82 10.88
C SER A 3 70.17 -25.12 11.60
N ALA A 4 71.38 -25.52 11.22
CA ALA A 4 72.65 -25.05 11.74
C ALA A 4 72.86 -23.54 11.54
N SER A 5 73.40 -22.89 12.56
CA SER A 5 73.92 -21.53 12.49
C SER A 5 75.23 -21.52 11.71
N VAL A 6 75.20 -21.07 10.46
CA VAL A 6 76.40 -20.67 9.73
C VAL A 6 76.63 -19.19 10.00
N GLY A 7 77.73 -18.89 10.71
CA GLY A 7 78.18 -17.53 10.94
C GLY A 7 78.63 -16.90 9.63
N ALA A 8 77.82 -15.98 9.10
CA ALA A 8 78.24 -15.05 8.06
C ALA A 8 78.77 -13.78 8.71
N THR A 9 80.01 -13.46 8.40
CA THR A 9 80.74 -12.24 8.75
C THR A 9 79.89 -10.99 8.50
N LYS A 10 79.58 -10.25 9.57
CA LYS A 10 78.94 -8.93 9.49
C LYS A 10 79.93 -7.94 8.85
N HIS A 11 79.94 -7.87 7.53
CA HIS A 11 80.34 -6.63 6.88
C HIS A 11 79.27 -5.60 7.22
N SER A 12 79.65 -4.54 7.91
CA SER A 12 78.79 -3.37 8.12
C SER A 12 78.55 -2.74 6.75
N VAL A 13 77.49 -3.20 6.06
CA VAL A 13 76.95 -2.52 4.90
C VAL A 13 76.47 -1.17 5.42
N LEU A 14 77.15 -0.10 5.01
CA LEU A 14 76.68 1.26 5.25
C LEU A 14 75.23 1.34 4.76
N PRO A 15 74.31 1.98 5.52
CA PRO A 15 72.94 2.14 5.04
C PRO A 15 73.00 2.81 3.66
N PRO A 16 72.26 2.31 2.67
CA PRO A 16 72.28 2.88 1.33
C PRO A 16 71.97 4.38 1.47
N ILE A 17 72.84 5.22 0.89
CA ILE A 17 72.58 6.66 0.80
C ILE A 17 71.47 6.78 -0.24
N ILE A 18 70.23 6.80 0.23
CA ILE A 18 69.04 6.97 -0.62
C ILE A 18 69.08 8.40 -1.15
N PRO A 19 69.16 8.61 -2.48
CA PRO A 19 69.02 9.93 -3.08
C PRO A 19 67.73 10.60 -2.60
N GLU A 20 67.77 11.91 -2.39
CA GLU A 20 66.63 12.69 -1.89
C GLU A 20 65.35 12.46 -2.74
N THR A 21 65.53 12.26 -4.04
CA THR A 21 64.47 11.91 -5.01
C THR A 21 63.81 10.55 -4.77
N GLU A 22 64.58 9.54 -4.33
CA GLU A 22 64.02 8.22 -4.00
C GLU A 22 63.27 8.26 -2.66
N LYS A 23 63.72 9.11 -1.73
CA LYS A 23 63.05 9.32 -0.45
C LYS A 23 61.70 10.02 -0.64
N GLU A 24 61.65 11.07 -1.46
CA GLU A 24 60.40 11.76 -1.83
C GLU A 24 59.40 10.82 -2.52
N PHE A 25 59.89 9.93 -3.39
CA PHE A 25 59.04 8.93 -4.06
C PHE A 25 58.45 7.91 -3.09
N LEU A 26 59.23 7.39 -2.15
CA LEU A 26 58.75 6.45 -1.14
C LEU A 26 57.73 7.10 -0.19
N GLU A 27 57.96 8.36 0.20
CA GLU A 27 57.00 9.13 0.99
C GLU A 27 55.69 9.36 0.21
N SER A 28 55.76 9.62 -1.09
CA SER A 28 54.59 9.75 -1.97
C SER A 28 53.76 8.46 -2.05
N ILE A 29 54.41 7.30 -2.24
CA ILE A 29 53.73 5.99 -2.23
C ILE A 29 53.07 5.72 -0.88
N GLN A 30 53.79 6.01 0.22
CA GLN A 30 53.27 5.75 1.56
C GLN A 30 52.05 6.62 1.87
N ASN A 31 52.07 7.88 1.45
CA ASN A 31 50.92 8.78 1.56
C ASN A 31 49.73 8.31 0.72
N TYR A 32 49.97 7.83 -0.51
CA TYR A 32 48.92 7.26 -1.38
C TYR A 32 48.25 6.03 -0.74
N ILE A 33 49.04 5.12 -0.17
CA ILE A 33 48.52 3.93 0.51
C ILE A 33 47.64 4.33 1.70
N ILE A 34 48.11 5.27 2.53
CA ILE A 34 47.36 5.73 3.70
C ILE A 34 46.04 6.39 3.27
N SER A 35 46.08 7.28 2.28
CA SER A 35 44.87 7.98 1.81
C SER A 35 43.84 7.03 1.19
N GLU A 36 44.28 6.05 0.40
CA GLU A 36 43.35 5.10 -0.23
C GLU A 36 42.79 4.10 0.79
N ILE A 37 43.57 3.66 1.77
CA ILE A 37 43.08 2.80 2.86
C ILE A 37 42.03 3.54 3.71
N GLU A 38 42.27 4.82 4.01
CA GLU A 38 41.32 5.68 4.73
C GLU A 38 40.03 5.93 3.91
N ASN A 39 40.15 6.16 2.59
CA ASN A 39 39.01 6.35 1.69
C ASN A 39 38.12 5.10 1.59
N VAL A 40 38.72 3.91 1.55
CA VAL A 40 37.98 2.64 1.47
C VAL A 40 37.49 2.18 2.86
N GLY A 41 37.90 2.87 3.95
CA GLY A 41 37.40 2.62 5.30
C GLY A 41 37.82 1.27 5.88
N CYS A 42 38.94 0.70 5.43
CA CYS A 42 39.41 -0.62 5.85
C CYS A 42 40.23 -0.56 7.16
N THR A 43 39.87 -1.38 8.16
CA THR A 43 40.72 -1.70 9.32
C THR A 43 41.63 -2.90 8.99
N GLU A 44 42.60 -3.27 9.83
CA GLU A 44 43.58 -4.38 9.59
C GLU A 44 42.96 -5.75 9.18
N GLN A 45 41.64 -5.90 9.19
CA GLN A 45 40.85 -7.05 8.75
C GLN A 45 39.82 -6.72 7.64
N GLY A 46 40.12 -5.77 6.76
CA GLY A 46 39.26 -5.42 5.62
C GLY A 46 39.24 -6.46 4.48
N PRO A 47 38.38 -6.28 3.46
CA PRO A 47 38.26 -7.19 2.32
C PRO A 47 39.59 -7.29 1.55
N ALA A 48 40.10 -8.50 1.38
CA ALA A 48 41.39 -8.73 0.71
C ALA A 48 41.44 -8.21 -0.74
N GLU A 49 40.29 -8.02 -1.38
CA GLU A 49 40.19 -7.53 -2.76
C GLU A 49 40.50 -6.03 -2.89
N ASP A 50 40.09 -5.22 -1.92
CA ASP A 50 40.32 -3.77 -1.97
C ASP A 50 41.79 -3.45 -1.70
N TYR A 51 42.40 -4.16 -0.74
CA TYR A 51 43.84 -4.12 -0.51
C TYR A 51 44.64 -4.53 -1.76
N TYR A 52 44.21 -5.60 -2.44
CA TYR A 52 44.86 -6.04 -3.67
C TYR A 52 44.85 -4.95 -4.74
N ILE A 53 43.74 -4.21 -4.92
CA ILE A 53 43.66 -3.11 -5.90
C ILE A 53 44.63 -1.99 -5.54
N ILE A 54 44.69 -1.58 -4.27
CA ILE A 54 45.60 -0.53 -3.80
C ILE A 54 47.06 -0.94 -4.03
N TYR A 55 47.45 -2.14 -3.60
CA TYR A 55 48.82 -2.63 -3.76
C TYR A 55 49.20 -2.89 -5.23
N ARG A 56 48.24 -3.28 -6.08
CA ARG A 56 48.44 -3.42 -7.52
C ARG A 56 48.80 -2.07 -8.15
N ASN A 57 48.09 -1.00 -7.79
CA ASN A 57 48.37 0.35 -8.29
C ASN A 57 49.73 0.87 -7.81
N VAL A 58 50.06 0.62 -6.53
CA VAL A 58 51.39 0.95 -6.00
C VAL A 58 52.50 0.21 -6.75
N PHE A 59 52.30 -1.07 -7.07
CA PHE A 59 53.28 -1.83 -7.83
C PHE A 59 53.47 -1.30 -9.26
N GLU A 60 52.39 -0.80 -9.89
CA GLU A 60 52.50 -0.08 -11.17
C GLU A 60 53.34 1.21 -11.03
N MET A 61 53.12 2.00 -9.99
CA MET A 61 53.93 3.21 -9.72
C MET A 61 55.42 2.87 -9.56
N ILE A 62 55.74 1.75 -8.90
CA ILE A 62 57.13 1.27 -8.73
C ILE A 62 57.73 0.83 -10.08
N ILE A 63 56.96 0.14 -10.93
CA ILE A 63 57.38 -0.26 -12.28
C ILE A 63 57.69 0.97 -13.16
N GLU A 64 56.92 2.04 -13.02
CA GLU A 64 57.13 3.29 -13.76
C GLU A 64 58.36 4.08 -13.28
N HIS A 65 58.64 4.06 -11.98
CA HIS A 65 59.78 4.76 -11.40
C HIS A 65 61.11 4.02 -11.66
N VAL A 66 61.14 2.70 -11.52
CA VAL A 66 62.36 1.88 -11.65
C VAL A 66 62.54 1.38 -13.09
N ASN A 67 62.90 2.30 -13.98
CA ASN A 67 63.03 2.02 -15.43
C ASN A 67 64.06 0.93 -15.77
N ALA A 68 65.13 0.79 -14.99
CA ALA A 68 66.20 -0.18 -15.25
C ALA A 68 65.76 -1.65 -15.12
N TYR A 69 64.76 -1.92 -14.26
CA TYR A 69 64.25 -3.27 -13.98
C TYR A 69 62.79 -3.45 -14.44
N LYS A 70 62.28 -2.51 -15.22
CA LYS A 70 60.88 -2.44 -15.67
C LYS A 70 60.40 -3.75 -16.32
N SER A 71 61.22 -4.35 -17.19
CA SER A 71 60.88 -5.61 -17.86
C SER A 71 60.66 -6.76 -16.87
N ILE A 72 61.59 -6.93 -15.92
CA ILE A 72 61.55 -7.99 -14.91
C ILE A 72 60.35 -7.78 -13.98
N LEU A 73 60.14 -6.56 -13.47
CA LEU A 73 59.03 -6.26 -12.57
C LEU A 73 57.66 -6.44 -13.25
N THR A 74 57.57 -6.14 -14.55
CA THR A 74 56.35 -6.37 -15.34
C THR A 74 56.06 -7.87 -15.49
N THR A 75 57.08 -8.69 -15.76
CA THR A 75 56.93 -10.16 -15.83
C THR A 75 56.50 -10.73 -14.48
N ILE A 76 57.11 -10.28 -13.37
CA ILE A 76 56.71 -10.69 -12.02
C ILE A 76 55.24 -10.34 -11.78
N LYS A 77 54.82 -9.12 -12.09
CA LYS A 77 53.42 -8.70 -11.96
C LYS A 77 52.46 -9.64 -12.71
N GLN A 78 52.80 -9.97 -13.96
CA GLN A 78 51.98 -10.84 -14.80
C GLN A 78 51.80 -12.25 -14.20
N GLU A 79 52.86 -12.81 -13.60
CA GLU A 79 52.76 -14.13 -12.94
C GLU A 79 51.85 -14.08 -11.70
N TYR A 80 51.96 -13.04 -10.87
CA TYR A 80 51.10 -12.85 -9.71
C TYR A 80 49.64 -12.59 -10.11
N ASP A 81 49.40 -11.76 -11.12
CA ASP A 81 48.06 -11.48 -11.64
C ASP A 81 47.40 -12.76 -12.18
N ALA A 82 48.14 -13.58 -12.95
CA ALA A 82 47.65 -14.85 -13.46
C ALA A 82 47.33 -15.84 -12.31
N PHE A 83 48.17 -15.92 -11.28
CA PHE A 83 47.94 -16.79 -10.13
C PHE A 83 46.70 -16.38 -9.33
N ILE A 84 46.52 -15.07 -9.11
CA ILE A 84 45.35 -14.52 -8.41
C ILE A 84 44.07 -14.76 -9.22
N GLU A 85 44.12 -14.62 -10.55
CA GLU A 85 42.99 -14.92 -11.43
C GLU A 85 42.57 -16.39 -11.34
N VAL A 86 43.53 -17.32 -11.32
CA VAL A 86 43.25 -18.75 -11.12
C VAL A 86 42.58 -19.03 -9.76
N ILE A 87 43.04 -18.38 -8.68
CA ILE A 87 42.42 -18.51 -7.36
C ILE A 87 40.98 -17.96 -7.37
N LYS A 88 40.76 -16.77 -7.94
CA LYS A 88 39.43 -16.16 -8.03
C LYS A 88 38.47 -17.04 -8.82
N LYS A 89 38.92 -17.59 -9.95
CA LYS A 89 38.14 -18.54 -10.75
C LYS A 89 37.78 -19.80 -9.95
N GLY A 90 38.75 -20.37 -9.23
CA GLY A 90 38.51 -21.53 -8.37
C GLY A 90 37.50 -21.24 -7.24
N GLN A 91 37.54 -20.06 -6.63
CA GLN A 91 36.55 -19.65 -5.62
C GLN A 91 35.15 -19.47 -6.22
N HIS A 92 35.04 -18.85 -7.40
CA HIS A 92 33.77 -18.73 -8.12
C HIS A 92 33.19 -20.09 -8.49
N ASP A 93 34.00 -20.99 -9.03
CA ASP A 93 33.58 -22.34 -9.40
C ASP A 93 33.13 -23.14 -8.17
N ALA A 94 33.87 -23.03 -7.05
CA ALA A 94 33.50 -23.66 -5.78
C ALA A 94 32.17 -23.11 -5.23
N PHE A 95 31.95 -21.79 -5.28
CA PHE A 95 30.69 -21.17 -4.87
C PHE A 95 29.52 -21.63 -5.75
N TYR A 96 29.72 -21.66 -7.07
CA TYR A 96 28.72 -22.13 -8.02
C TYR A 96 28.35 -23.60 -7.78
N LEU A 97 29.36 -24.47 -7.63
CA LEU A 97 29.15 -25.89 -7.34
C LEU A 97 28.48 -26.11 -5.97
N HIS A 98 28.85 -25.34 -4.95
CA HIS A 98 28.21 -25.38 -3.66
C HIS A 98 26.73 -24.94 -3.73
N GLY A 99 26.44 -23.88 -4.49
CA GLY A 99 25.06 -23.45 -4.78
C GLY A 99 24.25 -24.53 -5.48
N LYS A 100 24.80 -25.17 -6.51
CA LYS A 100 24.17 -26.28 -7.23
C LYS A 100 23.97 -27.53 -6.35
N PHE A 101 24.94 -27.84 -5.50
CA PHE A 101 24.83 -28.95 -4.54
C PHE A 101 23.74 -28.67 -3.51
N LYS A 102 23.63 -27.43 -3.01
CA LYS A 102 22.57 -27.02 -2.10
C LYS A 102 21.20 -27.12 -2.74
N THR A 103 21.04 -26.73 -4.02
CA THR A 103 19.76 -26.90 -4.73
C THR A 103 19.40 -28.36 -4.90
N LEU A 104 20.34 -29.21 -5.31
CA LEU A 104 20.12 -30.66 -5.45
C LEU A 104 19.78 -31.32 -4.11
N ALA A 105 20.40 -30.89 -3.01
CA ALA A 105 20.06 -31.38 -1.67
C ALA A 105 18.62 -31.01 -1.28
N CYS A 106 18.17 -29.80 -1.62
CA CYS A 106 16.81 -29.33 -1.35
C CYS A 106 15.74 -30.05 -2.20
N GLU A 107 16.07 -30.57 -3.39
CA GLU A 107 15.12 -31.31 -4.24
C GLU A 107 14.49 -32.51 -3.52
N SER A 108 15.26 -33.19 -2.64
CA SER A 108 14.77 -34.31 -1.85
C SER A 108 13.70 -33.92 -0.83
N SER A 109 13.86 -32.75 -0.19
CA SER A 109 12.84 -32.17 0.69
C SER A 109 11.63 -31.68 -0.10
N THR A 110 11.85 -31.01 -1.24
CA THR A 110 10.79 -30.52 -2.13
C THR A 110 9.90 -31.66 -2.62
N LEU A 111 10.49 -32.78 -3.05
CA LEU A 111 9.76 -33.99 -3.43
C LEU A 111 8.92 -34.56 -2.26
N THR A 112 9.45 -34.48 -1.04
CA THR A 112 8.74 -34.92 0.16
C THR A 112 7.52 -34.04 0.46
N TYR A 113 7.65 -32.72 0.28
CA TYR A 113 6.53 -31.78 0.39
C TYR A 113 5.45 -32.03 -0.66
N TYR A 114 5.84 -32.21 -1.93
CA TYR A 114 4.88 -32.55 -2.99
C TYR A 114 4.13 -33.85 -2.70
N LYS A 115 4.82 -34.90 -2.24
CA LYS A 115 4.16 -36.15 -1.81
C LYS A 115 3.16 -35.92 -0.68
N LYS A 116 3.52 -35.13 0.33
CA LYS A 116 2.62 -34.78 1.43
C LYS A 116 1.40 -34.00 0.93
N ARG A 117 1.60 -33.05 0.00
CA ARG A 117 0.50 -32.29 -0.59
C ARG A 117 -0.45 -33.15 -1.41
N ILE A 118 0.07 -34.11 -2.18
CA ILE A 118 -0.74 -35.08 -2.92
C ILE A 118 -1.66 -35.84 -1.97
N THR A 119 -1.12 -36.41 -0.88
CA THR A 119 -1.95 -37.15 0.10
C THR A 119 -3.05 -36.29 0.72
N GLN A 120 -2.76 -35.03 1.04
CA GLN A 120 -3.77 -34.10 1.58
C GLN A 120 -4.87 -33.79 0.57
N LEU A 121 -4.52 -33.63 -0.71
CA LEU A 121 -5.48 -33.35 -1.77
C LEU A 121 -6.36 -34.58 -2.03
N GLU A 122 -5.80 -35.78 -2.05
CA GLU A 122 -6.55 -37.03 -2.18
C GLU A 122 -7.59 -37.19 -1.05
N GLU A 123 -7.22 -36.86 0.19
CA GLU A 123 -8.19 -36.87 1.30
C GLU A 123 -9.31 -35.83 1.13
N LYS A 124 -8.98 -34.64 0.61
CA LYS A 124 -9.99 -33.61 0.34
C LYS A 124 -10.95 -34.05 -0.76
N VAL A 125 -10.43 -34.65 -1.84
CA VAL A 125 -11.25 -35.20 -2.93
C VAL A 125 -12.20 -36.27 -2.39
N LYS A 126 -11.71 -37.22 -1.60
CA LYS A 126 -12.56 -38.24 -0.95
C LYS A 126 -13.69 -37.64 -0.10
N ARG A 127 -13.40 -36.57 0.64
CA ARG A 127 -14.44 -35.85 1.43
C ARG A 127 -15.48 -35.19 0.53
N ILE A 128 -15.05 -34.58 -0.58
CA ILE A 128 -15.94 -33.95 -1.56
C ILE A 128 -16.84 -35.01 -2.21
N GLU A 129 -16.27 -36.11 -2.70
CA GLU A 129 -17.03 -37.21 -3.30
C GLU A 129 -18.11 -37.76 -2.35
N LYS A 130 -17.76 -37.97 -1.07
CA LYS A 130 -18.74 -38.40 -0.05
C LYS A 130 -19.89 -37.40 0.11
N ASN A 131 -19.59 -36.10 0.05
CA ASN A 131 -20.61 -35.06 0.16
C ASN A 131 -21.46 -34.95 -1.11
N SER A 132 -20.87 -35.13 -2.30
CA SER A 132 -21.58 -35.15 -3.57
C SER A 132 -22.60 -36.28 -3.61
N VAL A 133 -22.19 -37.51 -3.25
CA VAL A 133 -23.09 -38.68 -3.17
C VAL A 133 -24.24 -38.43 -2.18
N ARG A 134 -23.95 -37.82 -1.02
CA ARG A 134 -25.00 -37.45 -0.06
C ARG A 134 -26.00 -36.45 -0.64
N THR A 135 -25.52 -35.49 -1.42
CA THR A 135 -26.35 -34.45 -2.03
C THR A 135 -27.22 -35.03 -3.14
N GLU A 136 -26.67 -35.89 -3.98
CA GLU A 136 -27.42 -36.63 -5.01
C GLU A 136 -28.56 -37.45 -4.42
N ASN A 137 -28.29 -38.22 -3.35
CA ASN A 137 -29.32 -38.99 -2.64
C ASN A 137 -30.45 -38.10 -2.10
N LEU A 138 -30.13 -36.90 -1.60
CA LEU A 138 -31.13 -35.95 -1.14
C LEU A 138 -31.97 -35.40 -2.31
N ILE A 139 -31.35 -35.11 -3.44
CA ILE A 139 -32.03 -34.65 -4.65
C ILE A 139 -33.00 -35.72 -5.16
N GLU A 140 -32.58 -36.99 -5.22
CA GLU A 140 -33.47 -38.10 -5.60
C GLU A 140 -34.65 -38.23 -4.64
N LYS A 141 -34.41 -38.12 -3.33
CA LYS A 141 -35.47 -38.13 -2.32
C LYS A 141 -36.48 -37.00 -2.56
N ILE A 142 -36.02 -35.79 -2.84
CA ILE A 142 -36.89 -34.65 -3.18
C ILE A 142 -37.68 -34.90 -4.47
N LYS A 143 -37.05 -35.46 -5.51
CA LYS A 143 -37.73 -35.82 -6.77
C LYS A 143 -38.84 -36.85 -6.54
N SER A 144 -38.58 -37.89 -5.74
CA SER A 144 -39.57 -38.92 -5.40
C SER A 144 -40.77 -38.35 -4.62
N LEU A 145 -40.52 -37.41 -3.70
CA LEU A 145 -41.57 -36.72 -2.95
C LEU A 145 -42.42 -35.81 -3.86
N ARG A 146 -41.79 -35.10 -4.80
CA ARG A 146 -42.51 -34.27 -5.79
C ARG A 146 -43.40 -35.11 -6.72
N LEU A 147 -42.91 -36.27 -7.19
CA LEU A 147 -43.72 -37.20 -7.98
C LEU A 147 -44.92 -37.73 -7.19
N THR A 148 -44.73 -38.03 -5.90
CA THR A 148 -45.81 -38.48 -5.01
C THR A 148 -46.86 -37.38 -4.75
N LEU A 149 -46.44 -36.10 -4.73
CA LEU A 149 -47.32 -34.94 -4.61
C LEU A 149 -48.11 -34.68 -5.88
N LEU A 150 -47.48 -34.78 -7.06
CA LEU A 150 -48.15 -34.59 -8.36
C LEU A 150 -49.24 -35.65 -8.59
N LEU A 151 -49.00 -36.91 -8.23
CA LEU A 151 -50.00 -37.99 -8.29
C LEU A 151 -51.22 -37.74 -7.38
N LYS A 152 -51.10 -36.86 -6.37
CA LYS A 152 -52.23 -36.45 -5.51
C LYS A 152 -52.96 -35.21 -6.00
N GLU A 153 -52.41 -34.46 -6.97
CA GLU A 153 -53.00 -33.22 -7.50
C GLU A 153 -53.92 -33.44 -8.72
N ASP A 154 -53.90 -34.62 -9.36
CA ASP A 154 -54.71 -34.93 -10.55
C ASP A 154 -56.23 -35.11 -10.32
N LEU A 155 -56.74 -34.77 -9.14
CA LEU A 155 -58.17 -34.69 -8.85
C LEU A 155 -58.57 -33.32 -8.29
N SER A 156 -58.40 -32.24 -9.06
CA SER A 156 -59.39 -31.16 -9.03
C SER A 156 -59.36 -30.30 -10.30
N PRO A 157 -60.47 -30.12 -11.02
CA PRO A 157 -60.55 -29.20 -12.13
C PRO A 157 -60.62 -27.76 -11.60
N VAL A 158 -59.94 -26.86 -12.31
CA VAL A 158 -60.01 -25.38 -12.27
C VAL A 158 -60.96 -24.84 -11.20
N LYS A 159 -60.41 -24.49 -10.03
CA LYS A 159 -61.16 -23.83 -8.95
C LYS A 159 -61.69 -22.49 -9.47
N LYS A 160 -62.99 -22.45 -9.81
CA LYS A 160 -63.77 -21.20 -9.72
C LYS A 160 -63.54 -20.63 -8.32
N VAL A 161 -63.01 -19.42 -8.24
CA VAL A 161 -62.75 -18.76 -6.96
C VAL A 161 -64.10 -18.48 -6.31
N ASN A 162 -64.46 -19.29 -5.31
CA ASN A 162 -65.63 -19.02 -4.48
C ASN A 162 -65.36 -17.73 -3.69
N PRO A 163 -66.18 -16.67 -3.82
CA PRO A 163 -65.98 -15.41 -3.11
C PRO A 163 -66.14 -15.53 -1.58
N ALA A 164 -66.66 -16.66 -1.09
CA ALA A 164 -66.78 -16.97 0.34
C ALA A 164 -65.53 -17.62 0.97
N LYS A 165 -64.43 -17.84 0.21
CA LYS A 165 -63.19 -18.37 0.78
C LYS A 165 -62.41 -17.27 1.50
N LYS A 166 -62.04 -17.54 2.76
CA LYS A 166 -61.17 -16.65 3.56
C LYS A 166 -59.90 -16.32 2.79
N ILE A 167 -59.54 -15.04 2.76
CA ILE A 167 -58.27 -14.59 2.19
C ILE A 167 -57.15 -15.15 3.09
N PRO A 168 -56.19 -15.93 2.56
CA PRO A 168 -55.10 -16.49 3.34
C PRO A 168 -54.33 -15.38 4.08
N GLY A 169 -54.31 -15.42 5.41
CA GLY A 169 -53.63 -14.43 6.26
C GLY A 169 -54.54 -13.42 6.96
N LEU A 170 -55.85 -13.38 6.66
CA LEU A 170 -56.83 -12.48 7.30
C LEU A 170 -57.87 -13.23 8.14
N ASN A 171 -58.30 -12.61 9.24
CA ASN A 171 -59.41 -13.10 10.04
C ASN A 171 -60.76 -12.71 9.40
N MET A 172 -61.85 -13.37 9.81
CA MET A 172 -63.18 -13.19 9.19
C MET A 172 -63.79 -11.80 9.43
N LYS A 173 -63.39 -11.12 10.52
CA LYS A 173 -63.79 -9.72 10.80
C LYS A 173 -63.00 -8.75 9.92
N ASP A 174 -61.70 -8.95 9.84
CA ASP A 174 -60.76 -8.14 9.05
C ASP A 174 -61.00 -8.26 7.52
N SER A 175 -61.60 -9.37 7.08
CA SER A 175 -61.98 -9.59 5.68
C SER A 175 -63.24 -8.82 5.24
N LEU A 176 -63.89 -8.12 6.17
CA LEU A 176 -65.06 -7.26 5.90
C LEU A 176 -64.73 -5.78 6.10
N ASP A 177 -63.52 -5.47 6.58
CA ASP A 177 -63.04 -4.11 6.81
C ASP A 177 -62.25 -3.62 5.59
N ILE A 178 -62.75 -2.55 4.97
CA ILE A 178 -62.21 -1.99 3.72
C ILE A 178 -60.78 -1.47 3.91
N ASP A 179 -60.47 -0.87 5.05
CA ASP A 179 -59.16 -0.28 5.30
C ASP A 179 -58.11 -1.38 5.53
N VAL A 180 -58.48 -2.45 6.24
CA VAL A 180 -57.61 -3.61 6.47
C VAL A 180 -57.37 -4.39 5.17
N LEU A 181 -58.39 -4.54 4.33
CA LEU A 181 -58.28 -5.14 3.00
C LEU A 181 -57.38 -4.33 2.07
N SER A 182 -57.50 -3.00 2.06
CA SER A 182 -56.66 -2.11 1.27
C SER A 182 -55.19 -2.19 1.69
N ASN A 183 -54.93 -2.18 3.00
CA ASN A 183 -53.58 -2.35 3.55
C ASN A 183 -53.00 -3.74 3.25
N HIS A 184 -53.81 -4.79 3.28
CA HIS A 184 -53.36 -6.12 2.92
C HIS A 184 -53.06 -6.25 1.42
N LEU A 185 -53.84 -5.59 0.57
CA LEU A 185 -53.61 -5.58 -0.88
C LEU A 185 -52.32 -4.85 -1.22
N THR A 186 -52.05 -3.70 -0.60
CA THR A 186 -50.80 -2.96 -0.80
C THR A 186 -49.59 -3.76 -0.31
N HIS A 187 -49.70 -4.46 0.82
CA HIS A 187 -48.67 -5.38 1.31
C HIS A 187 -48.40 -6.53 0.32
N LEU A 188 -49.44 -7.17 -0.22
CA LEU A 188 -49.28 -8.24 -1.22
C LEU A 188 -48.65 -7.74 -2.52
N GLN A 189 -49.04 -6.56 -2.99
CA GLN A 189 -48.45 -5.93 -4.17
C GLN A 189 -46.97 -5.60 -3.95
N LYS A 190 -46.61 -5.10 -2.76
CA LYS A 190 -45.21 -4.86 -2.38
C LYS A 190 -44.42 -6.16 -2.39
N ARG A 191 -44.92 -7.20 -1.73
CA ARG A 191 -44.26 -8.52 -1.68
C ARG A 191 -44.12 -9.16 -3.06
N PHE A 192 -45.09 -8.95 -3.95
CA PHE A 192 -45.00 -9.41 -5.33
C PHE A 192 -43.90 -8.68 -6.11
N LYS A 193 -43.77 -7.36 -5.93
CA LYS A 193 -42.66 -6.59 -6.52
C LYS A 193 -41.31 -7.07 -6.01
N GLU A 194 -41.15 -7.24 -4.70
CA GLU A 194 -39.93 -7.76 -4.07
C GLU A 194 -39.58 -9.16 -4.59
N LEU A 195 -40.56 -10.06 -4.71
CA LEU A 195 -40.33 -11.40 -5.27
C LEU A 195 -39.94 -11.37 -6.74
N LYS A 196 -40.48 -10.43 -7.52
CA LYS A 196 -40.13 -10.25 -8.93
C LYS A 196 -38.72 -9.69 -9.09
N GLU A 197 -38.33 -8.74 -8.23
CA GLU A 197 -36.96 -8.22 -8.17
C GLU A 197 -35.99 -9.31 -7.71
N ASP A 198 -36.34 -10.09 -6.70
CA ASP A 198 -35.55 -11.24 -6.24
C ASP A 198 -35.38 -12.28 -7.35
N MET A 199 -36.43 -12.59 -8.11
CA MET A 199 -36.35 -13.51 -9.25
C MET A 199 -35.37 -13.01 -10.32
N LEU A 200 -35.33 -11.70 -10.58
CA LEU A 200 -34.44 -11.09 -11.58
C LEU A 200 -33.00 -10.90 -11.09
N THR A 201 -32.79 -10.75 -9.78
CA THR A 201 -31.48 -10.40 -9.20
C THR A 201 -30.76 -11.58 -8.56
N LYS A 202 -31.49 -12.52 -7.95
CA LYS A 202 -30.92 -13.63 -7.16
C LYS A 202 -30.96 -14.98 -7.88
N TYR A 203 -31.72 -15.12 -8.97
CA TYR A 203 -31.88 -16.38 -9.68
C TYR A 203 -31.55 -16.22 -11.17
N ILE A 204 -30.91 -17.25 -11.73
CA ILE A 204 -30.53 -17.29 -13.15
C ILE A 204 -31.38 -18.36 -13.83
N PRO A 205 -31.99 -18.07 -15.00
CA PRO A 205 -32.71 -19.07 -15.78
C PRO A 205 -31.82 -20.26 -16.13
N ILE A 206 -32.37 -21.48 -16.03
CA ILE A 206 -31.63 -22.71 -16.29
C ILE A 206 -31.10 -22.75 -17.73
N GLU A 207 -31.78 -22.12 -18.71
CA GLU A 207 -31.29 -22.06 -20.09
C GLU A 207 -29.95 -21.31 -20.19
N ASN A 208 -29.74 -20.26 -19.39
CA ASN A 208 -28.48 -19.51 -19.38
C ASN A 208 -27.33 -20.35 -18.81
N THR A 209 -27.61 -21.22 -17.83
CA THR A 209 -26.60 -22.14 -17.30
C THR A 209 -26.15 -23.17 -18.33
N ALA A 210 -27.09 -23.69 -19.14
CA ALA A 210 -26.78 -24.63 -20.22
C ALA A 210 -25.95 -23.97 -21.34
N ASN A 211 -26.24 -22.71 -21.66
CA ASN A 211 -25.46 -21.94 -22.65
C ASN A 211 -24.02 -21.71 -22.17
N VAL A 212 -23.84 -21.28 -20.91
CA VAL A 212 -22.50 -21.05 -20.33
C VAL A 212 -21.70 -22.34 -20.24
N GLU A 213 -22.35 -23.47 -19.90
CA GLU A 213 -21.71 -24.78 -19.90
C GLU A 213 -21.31 -25.23 -21.32
N GLY A 214 -22.13 -24.92 -22.32
CA GLY A 214 -21.80 -25.09 -23.74
C GLY A 214 -20.56 -24.29 -24.16
N ASP A 215 -20.52 -23.00 -23.81
CA ASP A 215 -19.40 -22.10 -24.11
C ASP A 215 -18.10 -22.56 -23.42
N MET A 216 -18.19 -22.96 -22.15
CA MET A 216 -17.07 -23.51 -21.39
C MET A 216 -16.53 -24.77 -22.07
N ASN A 217 -17.40 -25.70 -22.46
CA ASN A 217 -17.01 -26.93 -23.16
C ASN A 217 -16.37 -26.63 -24.52
N GLN A 218 -16.87 -25.63 -25.25
CA GLN A 218 -16.26 -25.20 -26.50
C GLN A 218 -14.88 -24.59 -26.28
N ALA A 219 -14.71 -23.75 -25.25
CA ALA A 219 -13.44 -23.16 -24.87
C ALA A 219 -12.41 -24.23 -24.47
N LEU A 220 -12.82 -25.24 -23.70
CA LEU A 220 -11.98 -26.38 -23.33
C LEU A 220 -11.53 -27.18 -24.55
N LYS A 221 -12.42 -27.43 -25.52
CA LYS A 221 -12.04 -28.08 -26.78
C LYS A 221 -11.01 -27.27 -27.56
N LYS A 222 -11.21 -25.95 -27.68
CA LYS A 222 -10.23 -25.06 -28.34
C LYS A 222 -8.88 -25.09 -27.64
N ARG A 223 -8.87 -25.04 -26.30
CA ARG A 223 -7.64 -25.15 -25.49
C ARG A 223 -6.90 -26.45 -25.75
N ASN A 224 -7.59 -27.59 -25.69
CA ASN A 224 -6.96 -28.90 -25.88
C ASN A 224 -6.39 -29.07 -27.30
N VAL A 225 -7.06 -28.54 -28.32
CA VAL A 225 -6.54 -28.51 -29.70
C VAL A 225 -5.30 -27.63 -29.79
N ALA A 226 -5.32 -26.44 -29.17
CA ALA A 226 -4.16 -25.55 -29.14
C ALA A 226 -2.98 -26.16 -28.38
N GLU A 227 -3.22 -26.85 -27.28
CA GLU A 227 -2.21 -27.54 -26.48
C GLU A 227 -1.54 -28.66 -27.28
N LYS A 228 -2.32 -29.49 -27.97
CA LYS A 228 -1.79 -30.50 -28.88
C LYS A 228 -0.97 -29.90 -30.03
N ASN A 229 -1.42 -28.79 -30.61
CA ASN A 229 -0.66 -28.09 -31.64
C ASN A 229 0.66 -27.53 -31.08
N ASN A 230 0.65 -27.01 -29.86
CA ASN A 230 1.84 -26.50 -29.18
C ASN A 230 2.85 -27.62 -28.90
N GLU A 231 2.39 -28.80 -28.46
CA GLU A 231 3.26 -29.98 -28.30
C GLU A 231 3.93 -30.38 -29.62
N ASN A 232 3.16 -30.41 -30.72
CA ASN A 232 3.72 -30.69 -32.04
C ASN A 232 4.75 -29.63 -32.47
N LEU A 233 4.47 -28.35 -32.24
CA LEU A 233 5.41 -27.26 -32.56
C LEU A 233 6.69 -27.34 -31.73
N LYS A 234 6.58 -27.66 -30.44
CA LYS A 234 7.73 -27.90 -29.55
C LYS A 234 8.59 -29.06 -30.06
N PHE A 235 7.95 -30.13 -30.51
CA PHE A 235 8.64 -31.28 -31.11
C PHE A 235 9.36 -30.90 -32.42
N CYS A 236 8.71 -30.14 -33.30
CA CYS A 236 9.34 -29.63 -34.51
C CYS A 236 10.55 -28.73 -34.21
N TYR A 237 10.43 -27.84 -33.22
CA TYR A 237 11.52 -27.00 -32.78
C TYR A 237 12.70 -27.82 -32.25
N TYR A 238 12.43 -28.80 -31.39
CA TYR A 238 13.46 -29.70 -30.86
C TYR A 238 14.25 -30.41 -31.98
N ARG A 239 13.54 -30.95 -32.99
CA ARG A 239 14.18 -31.59 -34.16
C ARG A 239 15.04 -30.61 -34.95
N LEU A 240 14.56 -29.38 -35.14
CA LEU A 240 15.32 -28.33 -35.82
C LEU A 240 16.59 -27.95 -35.03
N THR A 241 16.52 -27.87 -33.70
CA THR A 241 17.68 -27.56 -32.86
C THR A 241 18.72 -28.70 -32.89
N LEU A 242 18.28 -29.95 -32.81
CA LEU A 242 19.17 -31.10 -32.96
C LEU A 242 19.86 -31.08 -34.33
N PHE A 243 19.09 -30.84 -35.39
CA PHE A 243 19.64 -30.75 -36.74
C PHE A 243 20.64 -29.59 -36.87
N ALA A 244 20.33 -28.42 -36.32
CA ALA A 244 21.26 -27.29 -36.28
C ALA A 244 22.56 -27.64 -35.55
N ASN A 245 22.49 -28.36 -34.43
CA ASN A 245 23.68 -28.84 -33.72
C ASN A 245 24.49 -29.84 -34.56
N VAL A 246 23.84 -30.75 -35.28
CA VAL A 246 24.50 -31.67 -36.22
C VAL A 246 25.23 -30.90 -37.31
N VAL A 247 24.61 -29.85 -37.87
CA VAL A 247 25.23 -28.99 -38.89
C VAL A 247 26.45 -28.26 -38.31
N VAL A 248 26.38 -27.75 -37.08
CA VAL A 248 27.51 -27.11 -36.40
C VAL A 248 28.65 -28.11 -36.15
N VAL A 249 28.34 -29.34 -35.73
CA VAL A 249 29.36 -30.38 -35.52
C VAL A 249 30.02 -30.78 -36.85
N TRP A 250 29.23 -30.91 -37.91
CA TRP A 250 29.73 -31.19 -39.26
C TRP A 250 30.58 -30.05 -39.83
N GLU A 251 30.21 -28.79 -39.59
CA GLU A 251 30.99 -27.63 -40.03
C GLU A 251 32.38 -27.59 -39.36
N ASN A 252 32.48 -28.11 -38.14
CA ASN A 252 33.72 -28.25 -37.39
C ASN A 252 34.48 -29.56 -37.67
N SER A 253 33.96 -30.44 -38.52
CA SER A 253 34.60 -31.70 -38.91
C SER A 253 35.29 -31.60 -40.28
N ASP A 254 35.48 -32.74 -40.93
CA ASP A 254 36.01 -32.91 -42.29
C ASP A 254 35.09 -32.38 -43.42
N LYS A 255 33.87 -31.92 -43.09
CA LYS A 255 32.86 -31.42 -44.04
C LYS A 255 32.51 -32.41 -45.16
N SER A 256 32.70 -33.72 -44.94
CA SER A 256 32.36 -34.75 -45.93
C SER A 256 30.87 -35.07 -45.93
N ILE A 257 30.38 -35.60 -47.04
CA ILE A 257 28.96 -35.98 -47.18
C ILE A 257 28.67 -37.23 -46.33
N GLU A 258 29.66 -38.11 -46.21
CA GLU A 258 29.60 -39.35 -45.45
C GLU A 258 29.49 -39.11 -43.93
N THR A 259 30.23 -38.14 -43.38
CA THR A 259 30.12 -37.79 -41.95
C THR A 259 28.80 -37.11 -41.63
N LEU A 260 28.28 -36.26 -42.52
CA LEU A 260 26.94 -35.68 -42.39
C LEU A 260 25.86 -36.78 -42.38
N HIS A 261 25.94 -37.75 -43.30
CA HIS A 261 25.02 -38.89 -43.34
C HIS A 261 25.07 -39.71 -42.04
N HIS A 262 26.26 -39.95 -41.50
CA HIS A 262 26.43 -40.70 -40.26
C HIS A 262 25.85 -39.95 -39.05
N LEU A 263 26.11 -38.64 -38.93
CA LEU A 263 25.60 -37.80 -37.85
C LEU A 263 24.08 -37.65 -37.90
N ILE A 264 23.49 -37.53 -39.11
CA ILE A 264 22.03 -37.53 -39.29
C ILE A 264 21.43 -38.88 -38.88
N HIS A 265 22.09 -39.99 -39.21
CA HIS A 265 21.62 -41.32 -38.79
C HIS A 265 21.61 -41.48 -37.27
N GLN A 266 22.67 -41.01 -36.59
CA GLN A 266 22.73 -40.98 -35.12
C GLN A 266 21.67 -40.06 -34.50
N MET A 267 21.36 -38.93 -35.14
CA MET A 267 20.28 -38.04 -34.72
C MET A 267 18.91 -38.73 -34.82
N ILE A 268 18.65 -39.47 -35.90
CA ILE A 268 17.38 -40.18 -36.09
C ILE A 268 17.25 -41.34 -35.07
N GLU A 269 18.31 -42.10 -34.83
CA GLU A 269 18.31 -43.18 -33.83
C GLU A 269 18.11 -42.66 -32.40
N SER A 270 18.71 -41.52 -32.05
CA SER A 270 18.48 -40.86 -30.76
C SER A 270 17.08 -40.26 -30.61
N GLU A 271 16.48 -39.76 -31.70
CA GLU A 271 15.07 -39.33 -31.74
C GLU A 271 14.12 -40.50 -31.43
N GLU A 272 14.37 -41.68 -32.00
CA GLU A 272 13.54 -42.87 -31.79
C GLU A 272 13.61 -43.42 -30.36
N LEU A 273 14.80 -43.43 -29.74
CA LEU A 273 14.96 -43.83 -28.33
C LEU A 273 14.30 -42.84 -27.36
N ALA A 274 14.20 -41.56 -27.74
CA ALA A 274 13.78 -40.49 -26.84
C ALA A 274 12.26 -40.20 -26.86
N LYS A 275 11.46 -40.82 -27.76
CA LYS A 275 10.00 -40.61 -27.88
C LYS A 275 9.20 -40.69 -26.57
N GLY A 276 9.69 -41.38 -25.53
CA GLY A 276 9.10 -41.40 -24.18
C GLY A 276 9.66 -40.38 -23.18
N SER A 277 10.88 -39.87 -23.38
CA SER A 277 11.62 -38.96 -22.47
C SER A 277 11.59 -37.49 -22.92
N ILE A 278 11.23 -37.22 -24.18
CA ILE A 278 11.17 -35.87 -24.78
C ILE A 278 10.16 -34.96 -24.08
N ALA A 279 9.08 -35.50 -23.49
CA ALA A 279 8.13 -34.71 -22.71
C ALA A 279 8.79 -34.03 -21.50
N SER A 280 9.79 -34.65 -20.88
CA SER A 280 10.54 -34.08 -19.75
C SER A 280 11.62 -33.09 -20.23
N SER A 281 12.36 -33.42 -21.30
CA SER A 281 13.48 -32.59 -21.76
C SER A 281 13.06 -31.38 -22.59
N VAL A 282 11.91 -31.43 -23.27
CA VAL A 282 11.35 -30.27 -24.00
C VAL A 282 10.46 -29.42 -23.08
N SER A 283 9.94 -29.99 -21.98
CA SER A 283 9.36 -29.20 -20.89
C SER A 283 10.42 -28.27 -20.31
N SER A 284 11.64 -28.72 -20.01
CA SER A 284 12.67 -27.83 -19.43
C SER A 284 13.15 -26.69 -20.36
N VAL A 285 13.01 -26.82 -21.68
CA VAL A 285 13.42 -25.77 -22.65
C VAL A 285 12.34 -24.69 -22.83
N PHE A 286 11.07 -25.06 -22.64
CA PHE A 286 9.92 -24.16 -22.81
C PHE A 286 9.11 -23.95 -21.51
N GLU A 287 9.56 -24.51 -20.39
CA GLU A 287 9.09 -24.18 -19.06
C GLU A 287 9.27 -22.68 -18.91
N ARG A 288 8.19 -22.00 -18.49
CA ARG A 288 8.25 -20.58 -18.14
C ARG A 288 9.48 -20.41 -17.26
N ASP A 289 10.45 -19.66 -17.78
CA ASP A 289 11.56 -19.02 -17.09
C ASP A 289 11.89 -19.72 -15.74
N PRO A 290 12.90 -20.60 -15.63
CA PRO A 290 13.13 -21.44 -14.44
C PRO A 290 13.17 -20.67 -13.10
N ALA A 291 13.39 -19.35 -13.14
CA ALA A 291 13.13 -18.44 -12.04
C ALA A 291 11.69 -18.50 -11.48
N LYS A 292 10.65 -18.54 -12.34
CA LYS A 292 9.23 -18.59 -11.97
C LYS A 292 8.79 -19.92 -11.36
N SER A 293 9.37 -21.04 -11.77
CA SER A 293 9.12 -22.34 -11.13
C SER A 293 9.71 -22.36 -9.72
N LYS A 294 10.96 -21.89 -9.58
CA LYS A 294 11.65 -21.74 -8.30
C LYS A 294 10.93 -20.76 -7.35
N GLU A 295 10.35 -19.69 -7.89
CA GLU A 295 9.53 -18.75 -7.13
C GLU A 295 8.26 -19.39 -6.53
N ALA A 296 7.61 -20.30 -7.25
CA ALA A 296 6.45 -21.01 -6.75
C ALA A 296 6.81 -22.00 -5.63
N GLU A 297 7.99 -22.62 -5.73
CA GLU A 297 8.52 -23.52 -4.70
C GLU A 297 8.89 -22.77 -3.42
N ASP A 298 9.67 -21.70 -3.57
CA ASP A 298 10.05 -20.79 -2.49
C ASP A 298 8.79 -20.28 -1.75
N LEU A 299 7.75 -19.87 -2.50
CA LEU A 299 6.47 -19.40 -1.93
C LEU A 299 5.82 -20.45 -1.01
N ILE A 300 5.76 -21.70 -1.46
CA ILE A 300 5.14 -22.79 -0.70
C ILE A 300 5.95 -23.07 0.57
N GLU A 301 7.28 -23.14 0.48
CA GLU A 301 8.16 -23.39 1.62
C GLU A 301 7.98 -22.32 2.71
N TYR A 302 7.98 -21.03 2.35
CA TYR A 302 7.79 -19.94 3.31
C TYR A 302 6.43 -20.02 4.00
N ILE A 303 5.36 -20.30 3.26
CA ILE A 303 4.00 -20.40 3.81
C ILE A 303 3.88 -21.60 4.76
N GLU A 304 4.41 -22.76 4.37
CA GLU A 304 4.33 -23.97 5.19
C GLU A 304 5.13 -23.83 6.49
N ARG A 305 6.36 -23.31 6.42
CA ARG A 305 7.19 -23.07 7.60
C ARG A 305 6.56 -22.06 8.55
N PHE A 306 5.94 -21.00 8.02
CA PHE A 306 5.16 -20.07 8.81
C PHE A 306 3.99 -20.78 9.52
N ASN A 307 3.20 -21.56 8.78
CA ASN A 307 2.06 -22.28 9.37
C ASN A 307 2.51 -23.32 10.41
N GLU A 308 3.68 -23.93 10.25
CA GLU A 308 4.27 -24.83 11.24
C GLU A 308 4.59 -24.09 12.56
N LEU A 309 5.32 -22.97 12.50
CA LEU A 309 5.61 -22.15 13.68
C LEU A 309 4.32 -21.68 14.37
N PHE A 310 3.32 -21.30 13.57
CA PHE A 310 2.02 -20.87 14.05
C PHE A 310 1.26 -21.99 14.77
N SER A 311 1.28 -23.21 14.22
CA SER A 311 0.65 -24.40 14.83
C SER A 311 1.30 -24.82 16.15
N ARG A 312 2.62 -24.58 16.29
CA ARG A 312 3.39 -24.83 17.51
C ARG A 312 3.21 -23.74 18.58
N CYS A 313 2.34 -22.75 18.35
CA CYS A 313 2.12 -21.60 19.23
C CYS A 313 3.40 -20.76 19.48
N GLN A 314 4.39 -20.84 18.58
CA GLN A 314 5.62 -20.05 18.65
C GLN A 314 5.42 -18.71 17.92
N TYR A 315 4.52 -17.89 18.47
CA TYR A 315 4.05 -16.68 17.78
C TYR A 315 5.12 -15.61 17.58
N GLU A 316 6.07 -15.47 18.51
CA GLU A 316 7.19 -14.54 18.37
C GLU A 316 8.11 -14.92 17.21
N ALA A 317 8.53 -16.19 17.13
CA ALA A 317 9.32 -16.70 16.02
C ALA A 317 8.55 -16.62 14.70
N ALA A 318 7.24 -16.92 14.70
CA ALA A 318 6.39 -16.81 13.52
C ALA A 318 6.28 -15.35 13.04
N ALA A 319 6.16 -14.39 13.96
CA ALA A 319 6.10 -12.97 13.66
C ALA A 319 7.39 -12.47 12.99
N THR A 320 8.54 -12.76 13.60
CA THR A 320 9.85 -12.40 13.05
C THR A 320 10.10 -13.08 11.70
N TYR A 321 9.69 -14.34 11.55
CA TYR A 321 9.83 -15.08 10.29
C TYR A 321 8.97 -14.48 9.17
N ALA A 322 7.70 -14.17 9.45
CA ALA A 322 6.80 -13.52 8.50
C ALA A 322 7.30 -12.13 8.09
N ALA A 323 7.76 -11.34 9.07
CA ALA A 323 8.33 -10.02 8.82
C ALA A 323 9.59 -10.09 7.95
N ASN A 324 10.51 -11.02 8.22
CA ASN A 324 11.75 -11.19 7.45
C ASN A 324 11.59 -11.98 6.14
N CYS A 325 10.37 -12.41 5.81
CA CYS A 325 10.11 -13.20 4.63
C CYS A 325 10.58 -12.46 3.35
N PRO A 326 11.45 -13.09 2.52
CA PRO A 326 11.91 -12.50 1.27
C PRO A 326 10.73 -12.11 0.37
N ARG A 327 10.93 -11.06 -0.42
CA ARG A 327 9.92 -10.49 -1.34
C ARG A 327 8.64 -9.98 -0.65
N GLY A 328 8.52 -10.10 0.67
CA GLY A 328 7.34 -9.71 1.42
C GLY A 328 6.15 -10.65 1.22
N ILE A 329 6.37 -11.91 0.88
CA ILE A 329 5.31 -12.91 0.62
C ILE A 329 4.29 -12.99 1.77
N LEU A 330 4.80 -13.00 3.01
CA LEU A 330 3.99 -13.07 4.23
C LEU A 330 3.64 -11.69 4.81
N ARG A 331 4.02 -10.59 4.14
CA ARG A 331 3.70 -9.22 4.57
C ARG A 331 2.37 -8.76 3.95
N ASN A 332 1.31 -9.51 4.24
CA ASN A 332 -0.02 -9.32 3.66
C ASN A 332 -1.10 -9.30 4.74
N GLU A 333 -2.31 -8.90 4.31
CA GLU A 333 -3.49 -8.81 5.19
C GLU A 333 -3.92 -10.17 5.74
N GLU A 334 -3.79 -11.24 4.96
CA GLU A 334 -4.10 -12.60 5.42
C GLU A 334 -3.26 -13.03 6.63
N THR A 335 -1.96 -12.73 6.60
CA THR A 335 -1.05 -13.05 7.71
C THR A 335 -1.38 -12.21 8.94
N LEU A 336 -1.76 -10.95 8.74
CA LEU A 336 -2.23 -10.07 9.81
C LEU A 336 -3.51 -10.60 10.46
N GLU A 337 -4.51 -11.03 9.67
CA GLU A 337 -5.75 -11.61 10.19
C GLU A 337 -5.52 -12.91 10.97
N LYS A 338 -4.56 -13.75 10.53
CA LYS A 338 -4.17 -14.94 11.31
C LYS A 338 -3.70 -14.56 12.71
N PHE A 339 -2.83 -13.56 12.83
CA PHE A 339 -2.38 -13.07 14.14
C PHE A 339 -3.51 -12.43 14.96
N ARG A 340 -4.41 -11.69 14.30
CA ARG A 340 -5.58 -11.08 14.95
C ARG A 340 -6.51 -12.14 15.55
N ALA A 341 -6.72 -13.27 14.87
CA ALA A 341 -7.61 -14.34 15.30
C ALA A 341 -7.19 -15.04 16.60
N ILE A 342 -5.92 -14.96 17.03
CA ILE A 342 -5.45 -15.58 18.28
C ILE A 342 -6.02 -14.86 19.51
N GLY A 343 -6.15 -13.52 19.45
CA GLY A 343 -6.52 -12.69 20.59
C GLY A 343 -5.47 -12.66 21.72
N HIS A 344 -5.88 -12.22 22.91
CA HIS A 344 -4.98 -12.08 24.06
C HIS A 344 -4.62 -13.44 24.69
N VAL A 345 -3.31 -13.68 24.85
CA VAL A 345 -2.78 -14.84 25.56
C VAL A 345 -2.38 -14.40 26.97
N LYS A 346 -2.91 -15.04 28.01
CA LYS A 346 -2.67 -14.65 29.42
C LYS A 346 -1.17 -14.54 29.73
N GLY A 347 -0.75 -13.38 30.22
CA GLY A 347 0.63 -13.11 30.66
C GLY A 347 1.66 -12.96 29.53
N LYS A 348 1.24 -12.96 28.26
CA LYS A 348 2.12 -12.73 27.10
C LYS A 348 1.67 -11.50 26.33
N ILE A 349 2.61 -10.87 25.63
CA ILE A 349 2.34 -9.77 24.71
C ILE A 349 1.41 -10.28 23.59
N LEU A 350 0.48 -9.43 23.15
CA LEU A 350 -0.44 -9.74 22.07
C LEU A 350 0.33 -10.19 20.82
N PRO A 351 0.09 -11.40 20.28
CA PRO A 351 0.78 -11.90 19.09
C PRO A 351 0.71 -10.96 17.88
N LEU A 352 -0.42 -10.27 17.72
CA LEU A 352 -0.60 -9.25 16.68
C LEU A 352 0.37 -8.08 16.87
N LEU A 353 0.58 -7.60 18.11
CA LEU A 353 1.51 -6.52 18.38
C LEU A 353 2.96 -6.93 18.06
N LEU A 354 3.35 -8.17 18.41
CA LEU A 354 4.68 -8.72 18.07
C LEU A 354 4.91 -8.75 16.56
N TYR A 355 3.89 -9.18 15.79
CA TYR A 355 3.96 -9.17 14.33
C TYR A 355 4.06 -7.75 13.76
N CYS A 356 3.24 -6.82 14.24
CA CYS A 356 3.27 -5.43 13.81
C CYS A 356 4.62 -4.76 14.07
N ASP A 357 5.20 -4.96 15.25
CA ASP A 357 6.51 -4.42 15.61
C ASP A 357 7.61 -5.01 14.70
N ALA A 358 7.69 -6.34 14.61
CA ALA A 358 8.64 -7.01 13.72
C ALA A 358 8.51 -6.55 12.26
N LEU A 359 7.28 -6.37 11.77
CA LEU A 359 6.97 -5.93 10.42
C LEU A 359 7.51 -4.51 10.16
N ILE A 360 7.28 -3.57 11.06
CA ILE A 360 7.73 -2.18 10.93
C ILE A 360 9.26 -2.10 11.05
N THR A 361 9.87 -2.76 12.04
CA THR A 361 11.34 -2.79 12.20
C THR A 361 12.03 -3.34 10.94
N THR A 362 11.48 -4.40 10.35
CA THR A 362 12.03 -5.01 9.14
C THR A 362 11.86 -4.12 7.90
N THR A 363 10.73 -3.41 7.82
CA THR A 363 10.42 -2.45 6.75
C THR A 363 11.43 -1.30 6.75
N ILE A 364 11.76 -0.77 7.93
CA ILE A 364 12.77 0.27 8.12
C ILE A 364 14.15 -0.21 7.65
N ALA A 365 14.55 -1.43 8.02
CA ALA A 365 15.83 -2.02 7.62
C ALA A 365 15.96 -2.20 6.10
N ILE A 366 14.89 -2.64 5.42
CA ILE A 366 14.87 -2.92 3.98
C ILE A 366 14.62 -1.66 3.14
N LYS A 367 14.31 -0.51 3.78
CA LYS A 367 13.99 0.77 3.11
C LYS A 367 12.85 0.65 2.07
N LYS A 368 11.92 -0.28 2.28
CA LYS A 368 10.74 -0.46 1.42
C LYS A 368 9.51 -0.03 2.18
N ALA A 369 8.66 0.83 1.63
CA ALA A 369 7.45 1.30 2.30
C ALA A 369 6.46 0.14 2.59
N LEU A 370 5.85 0.18 3.77
CA LEU A 370 4.75 -0.72 4.14
C LEU A 370 3.43 -0.11 3.64
N PRO A 371 2.55 -0.88 3.00
CA PRO A 371 1.29 -0.34 2.49
C PRO A 371 0.41 0.19 3.62
N ALA A 372 -0.31 1.27 3.32
CA ALA A 372 -1.00 2.08 4.31
C ALA A 372 -2.06 1.31 5.14
N ASN A 373 -2.68 0.27 4.58
CA ASN A 373 -3.62 -0.60 5.31
C ASN A 373 -2.95 -1.33 6.49
N LEU A 374 -1.78 -1.94 6.26
CA LEU A 374 -1.04 -2.66 7.29
C LEU A 374 -0.50 -1.71 8.36
N THR A 375 0.00 -0.53 7.96
CA THR A 375 0.42 0.52 8.89
C THR A 375 -0.72 0.97 9.81
N THR A 376 -1.91 1.17 9.22
CA THR A 376 -3.11 1.59 9.96
C THR A 376 -3.51 0.57 11.02
N GLU A 377 -3.50 -0.72 10.66
CA GLU A 377 -3.84 -1.78 11.60
C GLU A 377 -2.77 -1.97 12.69
N ALA A 378 -1.49 -1.81 12.36
CA ALA A 378 -0.41 -1.82 13.33
C ALA A 378 -0.56 -0.70 14.37
N ILE A 379 -0.85 0.52 13.93
CA ILE A 379 -1.07 1.67 14.82
C ILE A 379 -2.28 1.43 15.73
N LYS A 380 -3.42 0.99 15.18
CA LYS A 380 -4.61 0.66 15.99
C LYS A 380 -4.30 -0.41 17.04
N CYS A 381 -3.55 -1.44 16.68
CA CYS A 381 -3.13 -2.52 17.58
C CYS A 381 -2.28 -1.97 18.74
N ALA A 382 -1.25 -1.17 18.44
CA ALA A 382 -0.39 -0.57 19.46
C ALA A 382 -1.15 0.38 20.41
N LEU A 383 -2.06 1.20 19.87
CA LEU A 383 -2.90 2.08 20.67
C LEU A 383 -3.88 1.31 21.58
N ALA A 384 -4.43 0.19 21.12
CA ALA A 384 -5.29 -0.68 21.93
C ALA A 384 -4.53 -1.28 23.13
N GLU A 385 -3.26 -1.61 22.95
CA GLU A 385 -2.34 -2.08 24.00
C GLU A 385 -1.72 -0.93 24.83
N LYS A 386 -2.15 0.33 24.60
CA LYS A 386 -1.65 1.54 25.27
C LYS A 386 -0.15 1.77 25.09
N ARG A 387 0.42 1.30 23.98
CA ARG A 387 1.84 1.46 23.63
C ARG A 387 2.05 2.67 22.71
N LEU A 388 1.84 3.87 23.26
CA LEU A 388 2.08 5.12 22.53
C LEU A 388 3.56 5.30 22.18
N ASP A 389 4.46 4.76 22.99
CA ASP A 389 5.91 4.71 22.77
C ASP A 389 6.27 4.05 21.44
N LEU A 390 5.63 2.92 21.10
CA LEU A 390 5.84 2.24 19.83
C LEU A 390 5.32 3.08 18.66
N VAL A 391 4.14 3.69 18.80
CA VAL A 391 3.56 4.53 17.75
C VAL A 391 4.44 5.76 17.49
N MET A 392 4.94 6.41 18.55
CA MET A 392 5.91 7.51 18.42
C MET A 392 7.17 7.06 17.69
N HIS A 393 7.73 5.91 18.08
CA HIS A 393 8.92 5.35 17.44
C HIS A 393 8.68 5.07 15.95
N TRP A 394 7.56 4.44 15.60
CA TRP A 394 7.24 4.10 14.22
C TRP A 394 7.01 5.33 13.34
N ILE A 395 6.35 6.37 13.86
CA ILE A 395 6.05 7.60 13.10
C ILE A 395 7.31 8.44 12.88
N THR A 396 8.15 8.58 13.92
CA THR A 396 9.35 9.44 13.87
C THR A 396 10.47 8.91 12.98
N LEU A 397 10.44 7.64 12.58
CA LEU A 397 11.44 7.07 11.67
C LEU A 397 11.14 7.32 10.17
N PHE A 398 10.09 8.08 9.85
CA PHE A 398 9.79 8.71 8.56
C PHE A 398 9.81 7.82 7.30
N LYS A 399 9.41 6.53 7.39
CA LYS A 399 9.35 5.63 6.21
C LYS A 399 8.10 4.74 6.13
N LEU A 400 6.97 5.27 6.61
CA LEU A 400 5.69 4.59 6.56
C LEU A 400 4.75 5.34 5.61
N GLU A 401 3.98 4.61 4.81
CA GLU A 401 2.84 5.20 4.13
C GLU A 401 1.69 5.33 5.14
N PHE A 402 1.26 6.57 5.37
CA PHE A 402 0.14 6.87 6.26
C PHE A 402 -1.18 6.93 5.49
N SER A 403 -2.25 6.56 6.17
CA SER A 403 -3.62 6.75 5.68
C SER A 403 -4.37 7.73 6.59
N GLU A 404 -5.44 8.32 6.08
CA GLU A 404 -6.36 9.14 6.88
C GLU A 404 -6.92 8.35 8.08
N ALA A 405 -7.17 7.05 7.90
CA ALA A 405 -7.66 6.17 8.96
C ALA A 405 -6.63 5.93 10.07
N ALA A 406 -5.33 5.96 9.76
CA ALA A 406 -4.26 5.90 10.76
C ALA A 406 -4.23 7.17 11.61
N GLY A 407 -4.31 8.33 10.97
CA GLY A 407 -4.43 9.62 11.67
C GLY A 407 -5.67 9.68 12.56
N ASP A 408 -6.82 9.21 12.06
CA ASP A 408 -8.08 9.17 12.83
C ASP A 408 -7.97 8.29 14.08
N ALA A 409 -7.25 7.18 14.00
CA ALA A 409 -7.03 6.30 15.16
C ALA A 409 -6.21 7.01 16.25
N ILE A 410 -5.12 7.69 15.87
CA ILE A 410 -4.26 8.45 16.80
C ILE A 410 -5.03 9.64 17.38
N PHE A 411 -5.77 10.37 16.54
CA PHE A 411 -6.56 11.52 16.95
C PHE A 411 -7.63 11.14 17.99
N ARG A 412 -8.36 10.04 17.77
CA ARG A 412 -9.34 9.53 18.74
C ARG A 412 -8.68 9.06 20.03
N TYR A 413 -7.49 8.48 19.95
CA TYR A 413 -6.74 8.07 21.13
C TYR A 413 -6.34 9.27 22.01
N ALA A 414 -6.12 10.46 21.42
CA ALA A 414 -5.85 11.69 22.16
C ALA A 414 -6.98 12.13 23.10
N ASP A 415 -8.22 11.67 22.87
CA ASP A 415 -9.35 11.89 23.78
C ASP A 415 -9.38 10.86 24.93
N VAL A 416 -8.78 9.67 24.74
CA VAL A 416 -8.67 8.62 25.74
C VAL A 416 -7.48 8.86 26.68
N ASP A 417 -6.30 9.17 26.12
CA ASP A 417 -5.09 9.48 26.87
C ASP A 417 -4.91 10.99 27.04
N THR A 418 -5.52 11.52 28.10
CA THR A 418 -5.47 12.95 28.41
C THR A 418 -4.07 13.44 28.79
N HIS A 419 -3.19 12.55 29.29
CA HIS A 419 -1.84 12.93 29.72
C HIS A 419 -0.94 13.23 28.52
N ASN A 420 -1.02 12.41 27.47
CA ASN A 420 -0.20 12.55 26.26
C ASN A 420 -0.94 13.22 25.09
N ARG A 421 -2.03 13.93 25.38
CA ARG A 421 -2.91 14.53 24.35
C ARG A 421 -2.15 15.37 23.32
N SER A 422 -1.23 16.23 23.76
CA SER A 422 -0.44 17.08 22.86
C SER A 422 0.45 16.25 21.93
N GLN A 423 1.08 15.20 22.45
CA GLN A 423 1.91 14.28 21.66
C GLN A 423 1.06 13.52 20.64
N CYS A 424 -0.09 12.98 21.04
CA CYS A 424 -0.99 12.29 20.12
C CYS A 424 -1.47 13.21 18.99
N LEU A 425 -1.80 14.47 19.30
CA LEU A 425 -2.19 15.44 18.27
C LEU A 425 -1.03 15.76 17.32
N ALA A 426 0.21 15.81 17.80
CA ALA A 426 1.40 16.04 16.97
C ALA A 426 1.68 14.83 16.05
N LEU A 427 1.52 13.61 16.56
CA LEU A 427 1.65 12.39 15.76
C LEU A 427 0.53 12.29 14.70
N ALA A 428 -0.71 12.63 15.06
CA ALA A 428 -1.82 12.64 14.13
C ALA A 428 -1.62 13.70 13.04
N GLN A 429 -1.10 14.88 13.38
CA GLN A 429 -0.72 15.90 12.42
C GLN A 429 0.28 15.37 11.39
N ILE A 430 1.36 14.69 11.82
CA ILE A 430 2.36 14.10 10.93
C ILE A 430 1.70 13.07 9.98
N ALA A 431 0.88 12.17 10.53
CA ALA A 431 0.19 11.18 9.72
C ALA A 431 -0.74 11.81 8.66
N TYR A 432 -1.49 12.86 9.02
CA TYR A 432 -2.38 13.56 8.10
C TYR A 432 -1.62 14.40 7.06
N SER A 433 -0.49 14.99 7.41
CA SER A 433 0.31 15.78 6.46
C SER A 433 0.91 14.89 5.38
N GLU A 434 1.42 13.72 5.75
CA GLU A 434 2.00 12.75 4.81
C GLU A 434 0.95 12.11 3.89
N CYS A 435 -0.29 11.91 4.36
CA CYS A 435 -1.36 11.32 3.55
C CYS A 435 -2.16 12.34 2.73
N GLY A 436 -1.76 13.62 2.72
CA GLY A 436 -2.45 14.70 1.99
C GLY A 436 -3.79 15.13 2.61
N ALA A 437 -4.13 14.70 3.82
CA ALA A 437 -5.36 15.09 4.52
C ALA A 437 -5.18 16.43 5.25
N HIS A 438 -4.83 17.48 4.50
CA HIS A 438 -4.40 18.79 5.02
C HIS A 438 -5.41 19.43 5.99
N LYS A 439 -6.72 19.31 5.73
CA LYS A 439 -7.76 19.84 6.64
C LYS A 439 -7.68 19.25 8.04
N LYS A 440 -7.37 17.96 8.16
CA LYS A 440 -7.25 17.26 9.46
C LYS A 440 -5.91 17.56 10.12
N ALA A 441 -4.84 17.76 9.34
CA ALA A 441 -3.55 18.23 9.85
C ALA A 441 -3.67 19.61 10.50
N VAL A 442 -4.33 20.55 9.81
CA VAL A 442 -4.62 21.91 10.32
C VAL A 442 -5.50 21.84 11.57
N LEU A 443 -6.53 20.99 11.57
CA LEU A 443 -7.35 20.76 12.76
C LEU A 443 -6.51 20.33 13.97
N CYS A 444 -5.53 19.45 13.78
CA CYS A 444 -4.62 19.01 14.84
C CYS A 444 -3.76 20.16 15.37
N LEU A 445 -3.15 20.96 14.49
CA LEU A 445 -2.37 22.15 14.86
C LEU A 445 -3.20 23.16 15.67
N CYS A 446 -4.41 23.45 15.21
CA CYS A 446 -5.32 24.33 15.93
C CYS A 446 -5.66 23.76 17.32
N LYS A 447 -5.97 22.46 17.44
CA LYS A 447 -6.26 21.83 18.74
C LYS A 447 -5.05 21.83 19.69
N GLN A 448 -3.83 21.77 19.18
CA GLN A 448 -2.60 21.89 19.97
C GLN A 448 -2.35 23.31 20.51
N GLY A 449 -2.99 24.35 19.96
CA GLY A 449 -2.66 25.73 20.31
C GLY A 449 -1.75 26.44 19.30
N GLN A 450 -1.24 25.72 18.31
CA GLN A 450 -0.29 26.24 17.32
C GLN A 450 -1.04 26.86 16.15
N ILE A 451 -1.70 27.99 16.41
CA ILE A 451 -2.47 28.69 15.37
C ILE A 451 -1.54 29.22 14.29
N TYR A 452 -0.46 29.92 14.65
CA TYR A 452 0.53 30.44 13.69
C TYR A 452 1.14 29.36 12.79
N GLY A 453 1.50 28.20 13.36
CA GLY A 453 1.99 27.07 12.56
C GLY A 453 0.93 26.48 11.62
N ALA A 454 -0.35 26.52 12.00
CA ALA A 454 -1.45 26.16 11.10
C ALA A 454 -1.56 27.14 9.91
N LEU A 455 -1.25 28.42 10.13
CA LEU A 455 -1.25 29.44 9.08
C LEU A 455 -0.15 29.17 8.07
N ASP A 456 1.08 29.02 8.57
CA ASP A 456 2.25 28.71 7.73
C ASP A 456 1.96 27.46 6.89
N TYR A 457 1.39 26.43 7.51
CA TYR A 457 1.01 25.20 6.81
C TYR A 457 -0.03 25.44 5.70
N LEU A 458 -1.10 26.21 5.96
CA LEU A 458 -2.12 26.55 4.98
C LEU A 458 -1.59 27.39 3.81
N HIS A 459 -0.62 28.27 4.07
CA HIS A 459 0.02 29.07 3.03
C HIS A 459 0.88 28.23 2.09
N HIS A 460 1.58 27.22 2.62
CA HIS A 460 2.40 26.31 1.82
C HIS A 460 1.55 25.31 1.02
N PHE A 461 0.41 24.86 1.56
CA PHE A 461 -0.46 23.84 0.96
C PHE A 461 -1.83 24.44 0.59
N ARG A 462 -1.90 25.17 -0.53
CA ARG A 462 -3.13 25.81 -1.03
C ARG A 462 -3.99 24.88 -1.90
N GLU A 463 -4.72 23.96 -1.27
CA GLU A 463 -5.72 23.09 -1.95
C GLU A 463 -7.03 22.90 -1.16
N LEU A 464 -7.35 23.74 -0.17
CA LEU A 464 -8.59 23.58 0.61
C LEU A 464 -9.80 24.25 -0.05
N SER A 465 -10.94 23.56 -0.03
CA SER A 465 -12.23 24.09 -0.48
C SER A 465 -12.90 24.96 0.59
N THR A 466 -13.84 25.83 0.20
CA THR A 466 -14.68 26.61 1.13
C THR A 466 -15.37 25.71 2.18
N GLY A 467 -15.80 24.51 1.77
CA GLY A 467 -16.38 23.53 2.68
C GLY A 467 -15.41 23.00 3.75
N ASP A 468 -14.12 22.91 3.45
CA ASP A 468 -13.11 22.48 4.42
C ASP A 468 -12.81 23.56 5.46
N TYR A 469 -12.87 24.85 5.08
CA TYR A 469 -12.75 25.95 6.04
C TYR A 469 -13.96 26.04 6.97
N ILE A 470 -15.17 25.83 6.46
CA ILE A 470 -16.38 25.74 7.30
C ILE A 470 -16.27 24.57 8.29
N PHE A 471 -15.75 23.42 7.84
CA PHE A 471 -15.46 22.29 8.72
C PHE A 471 -14.46 22.68 9.82
N LEU A 472 -13.37 23.36 9.48
CA LEU A 472 -12.39 23.85 10.44
C LEU A 472 -12.99 24.83 11.46
N LEU A 473 -13.80 25.78 11.01
CA LEU A 473 -14.49 26.75 11.86
C LEU A 473 -15.42 26.07 12.88
N LYS A 474 -16.14 25.03 12.44
CA LYS A 474 -17.02 24.25 13.31
C LYS A 474 -16.25 23.47 14.38
N HIS A 475 -15.05 22.99 14.07
CA HIS A 475 -14.24 22.18 15.00
C HIS A 475 -13.19 22.98 15.79
N CYS A 476 -12.90 24.22 15.37
CA CYS A 476 -11.92 25.14 15.98
C CYS A 476 -12.48 26.58 16.10
N PRO A 477 -13.44 26.83 17.00
CA PRO A 477 -14.07 28.15 17.18
C PRO A 477 -13.20 29.10 18.01
N ARG A 478 -11.91 29.23 17.67
CA ARG A 478 -11.01 30.18 18.34
C ARG A 478 -11.01 31.50 17.61
N ILE A 479 -11.11 32.59 18.36
CA ILE A 479 -11.14 33.96 17.82
C ILE A 479 -9.89 34.21 16.97
N ASP A 480 -8.71 33.78 17.43
CA ASP A 480 -7.45 33.97 16.68
C ASP A 480 -7.44 33.26 15.32
N PHE A 481 -8.08 32.09 15.22
CA PHE A 481 -8.21 31.36 13.96
C PHE A 481 -9.23 32.01 13.02
N ILE A 482 -10.37 32.49 13.56
CA ILE A 482 -11.36 33.25 12.80
C ILE A 482 -10.76 34.56 12.27
N ARG A 483 -9.95 35.26 13.08
CA ARG A 483 -9.22 36.46 12.66
C ARG A 483 -8.28 36.17 11.50
N PHE A 484 -7.55 35.06 11.55
CA PHE A 484 -6.67 34.67 10.48
C PHE A 484 -7.40 34.47 9.14
N LEU A 485 -8.55 33.78 9.16
CA LEU A 485 -9.29 33.53 7.92
C LEU A 485 -9.85 34.81 7.29
N THR A 486 -10.12 35.83 8.11
CA THR A 486 -10.90 37.01 7.72
C THR A 486 -10.10 38.32 7.62
N GLN A 487 -8.86 38.36 8.12
CA GLN A 487 -8.00 39.55 8.10
C GLN A 487 -6.75 39.29 7.27
N GLU A 488 -6.17 40.37 6.71
CA GLU A 488 -4.88 40.31 6.05
C GLU A 488 -3.78 39.91 7.05
N TRP A 489 -2.89 39.02 6.61
CA TRP A 489 -1.76 38.54 7.40
C TRP A 489 -0.49 38.52 6.55
N ASP A 490 0.58 39.14 7.03
CA ASP A 490 1.89 39.22 6.35
C ASP A 490 1.83 39.69 4.88
N GLY A 491 0.93 40.65 4.58
CA GLY A 491 0.71 41.17 3.23
C GLY A 491 -0.09 40.25 2.30
N GLN A 492 -0.60 39.12 2.81
CA GLN A 492 -1.49 38.22 2.08
C GLN A 492 -2.96 38.61 2.25
N PRO A 493 -3.78 38.47 1.19
CA PRO A 493 -5.21 38.73 1.28
C PRO A 493 -5.92 37.71 2.20
N PRO A 494 -7.06 38.09 2.80
CA PRO A 494 -7.86 37.18 3.62
C PRO A 494 -8.32 35.97 2.79
N ILE A 495 -8.35 34.80 3.42
CA ILE A 495 -8.69 33.53 2.77
C ILE A 495 -10.21 33.44 2.55
N MET A 496 -10.98 33.96 3.49
CA MET A 496 -12.44 34.01 3.45
C MET A 496 -12.95 35.41 3.70
N SER A 497 -14.15 35.68 3.15
CA SER A 497 -14.96 36.83 3.53
C SER A 497 -15.29 36.80 5.03
N LEU A 498 -15.31 37.98 5.65
CA LEU A 498 -15.71 38.11 7.05
C LEU A 498 -17.20 37.83 7.23
N ALA A 499 -18.05 38.33 6.33
CA ALA A 499 -19.48 38.05 6.37
C ALA A 499 -19.80 36.57 6.17
N GLU A 500 -19.19 35.92 5.17
CA GLU A 500 -19.39 34.49 4.91
C GLU A 500 -18.94 33.63 6.10
N THR A 501 -17.82 33.99 6.73
CA THR A 501 -17.33 33.34 7.95
C THR A 501 -18.32 33.49 9.10
N ILE A 502 -18.84 34.70 9.33
CA ILE A 502 -19.78 34.96 10.42
C ILE A 502 -21.13 34.27 10.14
N LEU A 503 -21.66 34.34 8.92
CA LEU A 503 -22.88 33.63 8.50
C LEU A 503 -22.73 32.12 8.71
N SER A 504 -21.57 31.54 8.42
CA SER A 504 -21.32 30.11 8.69
C SER A 504 -21.34 29.73 10.18
N LEU A 505 -21.12 30.70 11.07
CA LEU A 505 -21.15 30.53 12.52
C LEU A 505 -22.53 30.84 13.11
N ILE A 506 -23.38 31.59 12.40
CA ILE A 506 -24.76 31.91 12.79
C ILE A 506 -25.59 30.62 12.83
N GLY A 507 -26.39 30.44 13.89
CA GLY A 507 -27.14 29.20 14.12
C GLY A 507 -26.35 28.06 14.76
N THR A 508 -25.05 28.24 15.03
CA THR A 508 -24.22 27.29 15.81
C THR A 508 -23.97 27.79 17.23
N GLU A 509 -23.49 26.91 18.12
CA GLU A 509 -23.04 27.30 19.48
C GLU A 509 -21.89 28.34 19.46
N HIS A 510 -21.25 28.54 18.31
CA HIS A 510 -20.06 29.37 18.16
C HIS A 510 -20.34 30.80 17.67
N GLN A 511 -21.61 31.19 17.52
CA GLN A 511 -21.96 32.57 17.10
C GLN A 511 -21.33 33.64 18.00
N ILE A 512 -21.15 33.35 19.29
CA ILE A 512 -20.56 34.26 20.28
C ILE A 512 -19.15 34.71 19.86
N HIS A 513 -18.37 33.82 19.23
CA HIS A 513 -17.02 34.13 18.78
C HIS A 513 -17.01 35.07 17.57
N GLY A 514 -17.94 34.88 16.61
CA GLY A 514 -18.14 35.79 15.49
C GLY A 514 -18.59 37.19 15.96
N MET A 515 -19.48 37.26 16.96
CA MET A 515 -19.91 38.54 17.53
C MET A 515 -18.79 39.26 18.27
N ARG A 516 -17.98 38.56 19.06
CA ARG A 516 -16.80 39.17 19.71
C ARG A 516 -15.79 39.70 18.69
N LEU A 517 -15.60 38.99 17.57
CA LEU A 517 -14.75 39.45 16.47
C LEU A 517 -15.23 40.80 15.91
N LEU A 518 -16.54 40.94 15.66
CA LEU A 518 -17.15 42.21 15.22
C LEU A 518 -16.98 43.33 16.25
N GLU A 519 -17.13 43.02 17.55
CA GLU A 519 -16.86 43.99 18.62
C GLU A 519 -15.40 44.45 18.64
N ASP A 520 -14.46 43.53 18.42
CA ASP A 520 -13.04 43.87 18.42
C ASP A 520 -12.62 44.64 17.17
N ILE A 521 -13.27 44.41 16.02
CA ILE A 521 -13.07 45.20 14.81
C ILE A 521 -13.66 46.60 14.98
N THR A 522 -14.87 46.72 15.52
CA THR A 522 -15.51 48.03 15.75
C THR A 522 -14.77 48.89 16.77
N LYS A 523 -14.10 48.28 17.77
CA LYS A 523 -13.19 49.01 18.67
C LYS A 523 -11.98 49.64 17.95
N LYS A 524 -11.56 49.10 16.80
CA LYS A 524 -10.43 49.65 16.02
C LYS A 524 -10.83 50.88 15.18
N GLY A 525 -12.13 51.09 14.94
CA GLY A 525 -12.67 52.25 14.24
C GLY A 525 -13.87 51.89 13.35
N LYS A 526 -14.81 52.84 13.20
CA LYS A 526 -15.98 52.70 12.31
C LYS A 526 -15.55 52.51 10.85
N ASP A 527 -14.55 53.28 10.42
CA ASP A 527 -14.01 53.27 9.05
C ASP A 527 -13.41 51.91 8.67
N THR A 528 -12.89 51.16 9.65
CA THR A 528 -12.32 49.82 9.41
C THR A 528 -13.39 48.80 9.09
N LEU A 529 -14.54 48.86 9.77
CA LEU A 529 -15.67 47.98 9.48
C LEU A 529 -16.30 48.34 8.13
N GLU A 530 -16.42 49.63 7.82
CA GLU A 530 -16.94 50.10 6.54
C GLU A 530 -16.07 49.62 5.36
N GLN A 531 -14.74 49.73 5.46
CA GLN A 531 -13.83 49.20 4.45
C GLN A 531 -13.93 47.69 4.27
N ILE A 532 -14.17 46.94 5.35
CA ILE A 532 -14.37 45.48 5.27
C ILE A 532 -15.69 45.16 4.57
N ILE A 533 -16.79 45.82 4.95
CA ILE A 533 -18.12 45.62 4.35
C ILE A 533 -18.09 45.93 2.84
N VAL A 534 -17.37 46.99 2.43
CA VAL A 534 -17.24 47.38 1.01
C VAL A 534 -16.37 46.39 0.21
N LYS A 535 -15.33 45.82 0.82
CA LYS A 535 -14.45 44.83 0.18
C LYS A 535 -15.02 43.42 0.19
N ASP A 536 -16.05 43.16 0.99
CA ASP A 536 -16.64 41.84 1.16
C ASP A 536 -17.42 41.43 -0.11
N ALA A 537 -17.25 40.20 -0.57
CA ALA A 537 -17.94 39.66 -1.75
C ALA A 537 -19.41 39.27 -1.47
N THR A 538 -19.85 39.36 -0.22
CA THR A 538 -21.17 38.89 0.23
C THR A 538 -22.27 39.92 -0.01
N ASN A 539 -23.45 39.47 -0.45
CA ASN A 539 -24.60 40.35 -0.71
C ASN A 539 -25.01 41.15 0.53
N VAL A 540 -25.57 42.35 0.32
CA VAL A 540 -26.13 43.24 1.36
C VAL A 540 -27.12 42.51 2.28
N GLU A 541 -27.86 41.52 1.76
CA GLU A 541 -28.77 40.66 2.52
C GLU A 541 -28.05 39.81 3.59
N GLY A 542 -26.84 39.33 3.31
CA GLY A 542 -26.05 38.58 4.29
C GLY A 542 -25.61 39.46 5.47
N TRP A 543 -25.26 40.72 5.21
CA TRP A 543 -24.95 41.67 6.28
C TRP A 543 -26.20 42.11 7.07
N LYS A 544 -27.37 42.16 6.44
CA LYS A 544 -28.66 42.37 7.13
C LYS A 544 -28.96 41.22 8.09
N GLU A 545 -28.75 39.97 7.67
CA GLU A 545 -28.91 38.78 8.52
C GLU A 545 -27.94 38.79 9.73
N ILE A 546 -26.67 39.19 9.51
CA ILE A 546 -25.70 39.38 10.59
C ILE A 546 -26.18 40.45 11.59
N ALA A 547 -26.69 41.57 11.10
CA ALA A 547 -27.21 42.65 11.94
C ALA A 547 -28.40 42.18 12.78
N GLU A 548 -29.39 41.51 12.17
CA GLU A 548 -30.54 40.93 12.87
C GLU A 548 -30.11 39.93 13.94
N THR A 549 -29.08 39.12 13.66
CA THR A 549 -28.51 38.20 14.64
C THR A 549 -27.82 38.93 15.80
N CYS A 550 -27.16 40.07 15.55
CA CYS A 550 -26.61 40.92 16.60
C CYS A 550 -27.71 41.49 17.51
N LEU A 551 -28.84 41.89 16.93
CA LEU A 551 -30.01 42.37 17.68
C LEU A 551 -30.58 41.27 18.57
N ASN A 552 -30.76 40.05 18.03
CA ASN A 552 -31.20 38.87 18.79
C ASN A 552 -30.23 38.51 19.93
N ALA A 553 -28.93 38.74 19.75
CA ALA A 553 -27.89 38.54 20.77
C ALA A 553 -27.77 39.70 21.78
N LYS A 554 -28.69 40.68 21.78
CA LYS A 554 -28.70 41.89 22.62
C LYS A 554 -27.49 42.82 22.41
N LYS A 555 -26.90 42.84 21.20
CA LYS A 555 -25.81 43.74 20.81
C LYS A 555 -26.34 44.89 19.95
N GLU A 556 -27.18 45.74 20.53
CA GLU A 556 -27.88 46.84 19.82
C GLU A 556 -26.92 47.86 19.19
N ASN A 557 -25.76 48.10 19.81
CA ASN A 557 -24.76 49.02 19.28
C ASN A 557 -24.15 48.52 17.97
N LEU A 558 -23.88 47.21 17.86
CA LEU A 558 -23.38 46.58 16.64
C LEU A 558 -24.44 46.62 15.54
N TYR A 559 -25.69 46.32 15.88
CA TYR A 559 -26.83 46.40 14.95
C TYR A 559 -26.95 47.79 14.32
N LYS A 560 -27.04 48.84 15.16
CA LYS A 560 -27.17 50.23 14.69
C LYS A 560 -26.01 50.65 13.78
N LEU A 561 -24.80 50.18 14.09
CA LEU A 561 -23.59 50.55 13.38
C LEU A 561 -23.49 49.85 12.02
N ILE A 562 -23.84 48.56 11.95
CA ILE A 562 -23.91 47.81 10.68
C ILE A 562 -25.02 48.38 9.79
N ILE A 563 -26.23 48.59 10.31
CA ILE A 563 -27.35 49.16 9.54
C ILE A 563 -27.02 50.56 9.03
N SER A 564 -26.41 51.42 9.86
CA SER A 564 -25.97 52.76 9.44
C SER A 564 -25.00 52.70 8.26
N ILE A 565 -24.07 51.74 8.25
CA ILE A 565 -23.12 51.55 7.14
C ILE A 565 -23.84 51.04 5.89
N LEU A 566 -24.76 50.08 6.02
CA LEU A 566 -25.51 49.53 4.89
C LEU A 566 -26.41 50.61 4.23
N VAL A 567 -27.05 51.47 5.03
CA VAL A 567 -27.87 52.59 4.54
C VAL A 567 -27.02 53.62 3.79
N SER A 568 -25.81 53.94 4.29
CA SER A 568 -24.89 54.83 3.56
C SER A 568 -24.38 54.24 2.25
N LEU A 569 -24.31 52.91 2.12
CA LEU A 569 -23.91 52.20 0.90
C LEU A 569 -25.04 52.07 -0.11
N GLU A 570 -26.30 51.92 0.33
CA GLU A 570 -27.49 51.91 -0.54
C GLU A 570 -27.83 53.33 -1.08
N GLY A 571 -27.14 54.38 -0.63
CA GLY A 571 -27.34 55.75 -1.09
C GLY A 571 -28.67 56.36 -0.64
N VAL A 572 -29.32 55.78 0.37
CA VAL A 572 -30.56 56.31 0.95
C VAL A 572 -30.21 57.27 2.07
N PHE A 573 -30.22 58.57 1.76
CA PHE A 573 -30.27 59.62 2.77
C PHE A 573 -31.61 59.52 3.50
N GLU A 574 -31.60 59.20 4.80
CA GLU A 574 -32.72 59.55 5.67
C GLU A 574 -32.78 61.08 5.75
N ILE A 575 -33.76 61.66 5.04
CA ILE A 575 -34.19 63.04 5.31
C ILE A 575 -34.75 63.01 6.73
N GLN A 576 -34.14 63.77 7.63
CA GLN A 576 -34.67 63.99 8.97
C GLN A 576 -36.11 64.50 8.82
N ALA A 577 -37.05 63.81 9.46
CA ALA A 577 -38.45 64.21 9.52
C ALA A 577 -38.60 65.41 10.46
N ASP A 578 -38.11 66.56 10.03
CA ASP A 578 -38.49 67.85 10.58
C ASP A 578 -38.19 68.91 9.54
N ASP A 579 -39.21 69.26 8.75
CA ASP A 579 -39.55 70.66 8.47
C ASP A 579 -40.88 70.70 7.70
N ALA A 580 -41.88 71.29 8.35
CA ALA A 580 -43.26 71.42 7.90
C ALA A 580 -43.46 72.46 6.76
N GLU A 581 -42.48 72.62 5.87
CA GLU A 581 -42.48 73.64 4.81
C GLU A 581 -42.84 73.08 3.40
N ASP A 582 -42.74 71.77 3.18
CA ASP A 582 -43.02 71.17 1.85
C ASP A 582 -44.51 71.09 1.48
N ALA A 583 -45.42 71.38 2.41
CA ALA A 583 -46.87 71.37 2.15
C ALA A 583 -47.37 72.56 1.30
N LYS A 584 -46.51 73.54 0.96
CA LYS A 584 -46.90 74.72 0.16
C LYS A 584 -46.49 74.70 -1.31
N LEU A 585 -45.77 73.67 -1.77
CA LEU A 585 -45.30 73.58 -3.16
C LEU A 585 -46.22 72.80 -4.12
N MET A 586 -47.33 72.23 -3.63
CA MET A 586 -48.29 71.45 -4.43
C MET A 586 -49.60 72.17 -4.82
N GLU A 587 -49.63 73.51 -4.88
CA GLU A 587 -50.82 74.26 -5.34
C GLU A 587 -50.67 75.01 -6.68
N HIS A 588 -49.57 74.83 -7.43
CA HIS A 588 -49.36 75.56 -8.70
C HIS A 588 -49.18 74.71 -9.97
N VAL A 589 -49.63 73.45 -9.99
CA VAL A 589 -49.55 72.61 -11.22
C VAL A 589 -50.92 72.08 -11.71
N PHE A 590 -52.03 72.57 -11.15
CA PHE A 590 -53.34 72.39 -11.78
C PHE A 590 -54.15 73.69 -11.77
N LEU A 591 -53.80 74.59 -12.67
CA LEU A 591 -54.73 75.48 -13.40
C LEU A 591 -54.09 75.97 -14.70
#